data_AF-A0A2I0AYV9-F1
#
_entry.id   AF-A0A2I0AYV9-F1
#
_cell.length_a   1.000
_cell.length_b   1.000
_cell.length_c   1.000
_cell.angle_alpha   90.00
_cell.angle_beta   90.00
_cell.angle_gamma   90.00
#
_symmetry.space_group_name_H-M   'P 1'
#
loop_
_entity.id
_entity.type
_entity.pdbx_description
1 polymer ?
#
loop_
_entity_poly.entity_id
_entity_poly.type
_entity_poly.pdbx_seq_one_letter_code
_entity_poly.pdbx_strand_id
1 'polypeptide(L)' 'MKALCNMYEKPSTSNKVYLMRRLFNLKMTEGSSVTDHINEFNIITKQLSSVNINFDNEVKALILLSSLLMAFLQTL' A
#
# COMPACT_ATOMS: atom_id res chain seq x y z
N MET A 1 1.36 -19.74 9.97
CA MET A 1 1.60 -18.86 8.80
C MET A 1 0.57 -19.07 7.68
N LYS A 2 0.27 -20.31 7.27
CA LYS A 2 -0.65 -20.63 6.15
C LYS A 2 -2.09 -20.11 6.30
N ALA A 3 -2.62 -20.05 7.53
CA ALA A 3 -3.97 -19.56 7.81
C ALA A 3 -4.13 -18.04 7.61
N LEU A 4 -3.07 -17.26 7.90
CA LEU A 4 -3.07 -15.81 7.68
C LEU A 4 -3.05 -15.52 6.18
N CYS A 5 -2.13 -16.13 5.42
CA CYS A 5 -2.10 -16.03 3.96
C CYS A 5 -3.46 -16.39 3.34
N ASN A 6 -4.08 -17.51 3.75
CA ASN A 6 -5.39 -17.93 3.25
C ASN A 6 -6.55 -16.94 3.56
N MET A 7 -6.47 -16.16 4.63
CA MET A 7 -7.48 -15.14 4.96
C MET A 7 -7.26 -13.84 4.17
N TYR A 8 -6.00 -13.47 3.94
CA TYR A 8 -5.58 -12.24 3.22
C TYR A 8 -5.42 -12.40 1.70
N GLU A 9 -5.46 -13.63 1.15
CA GLU A 9 -5.45 -13.89 -0.30
C GLU A 9 -6.86 -14.13 -0.86
N LYS A 10 -7.85 -14.37 0.01
CA LYS A 10 -9.23 -14.57 -0.43
C LYS A 10 -9.80 -13.23 -0.91
N PRO A 11 -10.43 -13.15 -2.11
CA PRO A 11 -11.03 -11.92 -2.63
C PRO A 11 -12.35 -11.59 -1.92
N SER A 12 -12.30 -11.48 -0.59
CA SER A 12 -13.44 -11.06 0.24
C SER A 12 -13.52 -9.54 0.30
N THR A 13 -14.73 -9.02 0.50
CA THR A 13 -14.96 -7.58 0.69
C THR A 13 -14.14 -7.02 1.85
N SER A 14 -14.05 -7.76 2.97
CA SER A 14 -13.26 -7.36 4.13
C SER A 14 -11.78 -7.23 3.81
N ASN A 15 -11.22 -8.16 3.02
CA ASN A 15 -9.82 -8.11 2.60
C ASN A 15 -9.55 -6.92 1.66
N LYS A 16 -10.45 -6.65 0.71
CA LYS A 16 -10.37 -5.46 -0.16
C LYS A 16 -10.39 -4.16 0.63
N VAL A 17 -11.29 -4.04 1.62
CA VAL A 17 -11.37 -2.87 2.50
C VAL A 17 -10.10 -2.72 3.34
N TYR A 18 -9.59 -3.82 3.90
CA TYR A 18 -8.34 -3.82 4.66
C TYR A 18 -7.15 -3.34 3.82
N LEU A 19 -6.96 -3.91 2.62
CA LEU A 19 -5.86 -3.54 1.73
C LEU A 19 -5.95 -2.09 1.26
N MET A 20 -7.14 -1.60 0.91
CA MET A 20 -7.36 -0.18 0.58
C MET A 20 -7.01 0.72 1.76
N ARG A 21 -7.49 0.38 2.96
CA ARG A 21 -7.19 1.14 4.17
C ARG A 21 -5.69 1.15 4.48
N ARG A 22 -4.99 0.03 4.27
CA ARG A 22 -3.54 -0.06 4.44
C ARG A 22 -2.79 0.80 3.41
N LEU A 23 -3.22 0.80 2.15
CA LEU A 23 -2.63 1.62 1.08
C LEU A 23 -2.73 3.11 1.40
N PHE A 24 -3.92 3.60 1.77
CA PHE A 24 -4.13 5.04 2.02
C PHE A 24 -3.55 5.53 3.36
N ASN A 25 -3.33 4.62 4.31
CA ASN A 25 -2.63 4.94 5.55
C ASN A 25 -1.12 4.69 5.47
N LEU A 26 -0.60 4.23 4.33
CA LEU A 26 0.83 4.08 4.13
C LEU A 26 1.47 5.48 4.14
N LYS A 27 2.34 5.70 5.11
CA LYS A 27 3.12 6.93 5.27
C LYS A 27 4.58 6.55 5.45
N MET A 28 5.47 7.37 4.92
CA MET A 28 6.89 7.15 5.14
C MET A 28 7.19 7.38 6.62
N THR A 29 7.77 6.38 7.28
CA THR A 29 8.16 6.46 8.69
C THR A 29 9.44 7.26 8.81
N GLU A 30 9.52 8.13 9.81
CA GLU A 30 10.75 8.87 10.11
C GLU A 30 11.92 7.89 10.35
N GLY A 31 13.00 8.05 9.60
CA GLY A 31 14.16 7.15 9.62
C GLY A 31 14.07 5.90 8.73
N SER A 32 12.94 5.64 8.05
CA SER A 32 12.86 4.59 7.02
C SER A 32 13.37 5.08 5.67
N SER A 33 13.94 4.18 4.86
CA SER A 33 14.41 4.54 3.52
C SER A 33 13.25 4.67 2.53
N VAL A 34 13.44 5.52 1.52
CA VAL A 34 12.49 5.64 0.41
C VAL A 34 12.31 4.29 -0.31
N THR A 35 13.37 3.50 -0.40
CA THR A 35 13.34 2.16 -1.01
C THR A 35 12.44 1.19 -0.25
N ASP A 36 12.52 1.18 1.09
CA ASP A 36 11.67 0.32 1.93
C ASP A 36 10.20 0.69 1.79
N HIS A 37 9.91 2.00 1.74
CA HIS A 37 8.56 2.52 1.52
C HIS A 37 8.00 2.12 0.15
N ILE A 38 8.80 2.24 -0.91
CA ILE A 38 8.43 1.79 -2.26
C ILE A 38 8.17 0.27 -2.28
N ASN A 39 9.00 -0.51 -1.59
CA ASN A 39 8.82 -1.95 -1.52
C ASN A 39 7.50 -2.33 -0.83
N GLU A 40 7.17 -1.68 0.29
CA GLU A 40 5.91 -1.89 1.00
C GLU A 40 4.69 -1.49 0.15
N PHE A 41 4.78 -0.35 -0.56
CA PHE A 41 3.77 0.07 -1.53
C PHE A 41 3.54 -0.98 -2.63
N ASN A 42 4.63 -1.52 -3.19
CA ASN A 42 4.58 -2.55 -4.24
C ASN A 42 3.96 -3.86 -3.75
N ILE A 43 4.23 -4.25 -2.50
CA ILE A 43 3.59 -5.41 -1.87
C ILE A 43 2.07 -5.20 -1.79
N ILE A 44 1.62 -4.06 -1.28
CA ILE A 44 0.19 -3.76 -1.12
C ILE A 44 -0.52 -3.71 -2.48
N THR A 45 0.07 -3.05 -3.49
CA THR A 45 -0.51 -2.99 -4.83
C THR A 45 -0.55 -4.36 -5.52
N LYS A 46 0.45 -5.22 -5.31
CA LYS A 46 0.43 -6.61 -5.79
C LYS A 46 -0.66 -7.43 -5.12
N GLN A 47 -0.85 -7.28 -3.81
CA GLN A 47 -1.96 -7.91 -3.07
C GLN A 47 -3.32 -7.43 -3.58
N LEU A 48 -3.49 -6.12 -3.82
CA LEU A 48 -4.70 -5.57 -4.42
C LEU A 48 -4.97 -6.16 -5.81
N SER A 49 -3.93 -6.34 -6.62
CA SER A 49 -4.07 -6.97 -7.93
C SER A 49 -4.53 -8.43 -7.84
N SER A 50 -4.05 -9.19 -6.83
CA SER A 50 -4.50 -10.56 -6.59
C SER A 50 -5.98 -10.68 -6.19
N VAL A 51 -6.61 -9.58 -5.73
CA VAL A 51 -8.05 -9.50 -5.42
C VAL A 51 -8.85 -8.71 -6.47
N ASN A 52 -8.31 -8.60 -7.70
CA ASN A 52 -8.91 -7.90 -8.85
C ASN A 52 -9.10 -6.38 -8.65
N ILE A 53 -8.21 -5.75 -7.88
CA ILE A 53 -8.13 -4.28 -7.80
C ILE A 53 -6.80 -3.85 -8.39
N ASN A 54 -6.86 -3.29 -9.61
CA ASN A 54 -5.70 -2.74 -10.28
C ASN A 54 -5.84 -1.22 -10.38
N PHE A 55 -4.70 -0.54 -10.25
CA PHE A 55 -4.57 0.88 -10.52
C PHE A 55 -3.69 1.07 -11.74
N ASP A 56 -4.02 2.07 -12.54
CA ASP A 56 -3.15 2.52 -13.63
C ASP A 56 -1.85 3.07 -13.07
N ASN A 57 -0.80 3.06 -13.91
CA ASN A 57 0.53 3.47 -13.49
C ASN A 57 0.56 4.95 -13.04
N GLU A 58 -0.23 5.81 -13.68
CA GLU A 58 -0.38 7.21 -13.28
C GLU A 58 -0.97 7.33 -11.87
N VAL A 59 -2.05 6.60 -11.59
CA VAL A 59 -2.70 6.60 -10.27
C VAL A 59 -1.77 6.04 -9.20
N LYS A 60 -1.03 4.96 -9.50
CA LYS A 60 -0.01 4.43 -8.59
C LYS A 60 1.07 5.45 -8.26
N ALA A 61 1.56 6.19 -9.26
CA ALA A 61 2.55 7.23 -9.07
C ALA A 61 2.01 8.37 -8.19
N LEU A 62 0.76 8.80 -8.40
CA LEU A 62 0.11 9.82 -7.58
C LEU A 62 -0.06 9.38 -6.11
N ILE A 63 -0.52 8.14 -5.88
CA ILE A 63 -0.68 7.61 -4.52
C ILE A 63 0.70 7.51 -3.83
N LEU A 64 1.70 6.96 -4.53
CA LEU A 64 3.06 6.86 -4.00
C LEU A 64 3.59 8.25 -3.64
N LEU A 65 3.53 9.21 -4.57
CA LEU A 65 3.98 10.58 -4.35
C LEU A 65 3.28 11.24 -3.16
N SER A 66 1.96 11.03 -3.00
CA SER A 66 1.22 11.56 -1.84
C SER A 66 1.69 10.99 -0.50
N SER A 67 2.04 9.69 -0.47
CA SER A 67 2.55 9.02 0.73
C SER A 67 3.98 9.43 1.11
N LEU A 68 4.80 9.83 0.13
CA LEU A 68 6.14 10.39 0.35
C LEU A 68 6.08 11.86 0.78
N LEU A 69 5.32 12.70 0.05
CA LEU A 69 5.23 14.14 0.30
C LEU A 69 4.68 14.48 1.70
N MET A 70 3.80 13.65 2.25
CA MET A 70 3.33 13.82 3.62
C MET A 70 4.46 13.81 4.67
N ALA A 71 5.57 13.11 4.44
CA ALA A 71 6.71 13.13 5.34
C ALA A 71 7.55 14.42 5.21
N PHE A 72 7.69 14.94 3.99
CA PHE A 72 8.42 16.18 3.73
C PHE A 72 7.68 17.45 4.20
N LEU A 73 6.35 17.41 4.25
CA LEU A 73 5.54 18.55 4.71
C LEU A 73 5.42 18.64 6.23
N GLN A 74 5.62 17.53 6.97
CA GLN A 74 5.46 17.51 8.42
C GLN A 74 6.76 17.86 9.19
N THR A 75 7.87 18.03 8.47
CA THR A 75 9.16 18.48 9.01
C THR A 75 9.38 20.00 8.89
N LEU A 76 8.37 20.74 8.43
CA LEU A 76 8.31 22.22 8.38
C LEU A 76 7.37 22.75 9.47
#